data_AF-K9Q7P4-F1
#
_entry.id   AF-K9Q7P4-F1
#
_cell.length_a   1.000
_cell.length_b   1.000
_cell.length_c   1.000
_cell.angle_alpha   90.00
_cell.angle_beta   90.00
_cell.angle_gamma   90.00
#
_symmetry.space_group_name_H-M   'P 1'
#
loop_
_entity.id
_entity.type
_entity.pdbx_description
1 polymer ?
#
loop_
_entity_poly.entity_id
_entity_poly.type
_entity_poly.pdbx_seq_one_letter_code
_entity_poly.pdbx_strand_id
1 'polypeptide(L)' 'MKAKKLMAVVLFLIPLIADLFIPGSGLAIELALLMWELLETEEDDLTRSL' A
#
# COMPACT_ATOMS: atom_id res chain seq x y z
N MET A 1 -20.71 -0.75 -3.12
CA MET A 1 -20.26 0.58 -2.64
C MET A 1 -19.78 0.58 -1.19
N LYS A 2 -20.53 0.00 -0.23
CA LYS A 2 -20.12 -0.05 1.19
C LYS A 2 -18.78 -0.78 1.43
N ALA A 3 -18.57 -1.93 0.77
CA ALA A 3 -17.34 -2.72 0.91
C ALA A 3 -16.07 -2.00 0.44
N LYS A 4 -16.12 -1.30 -0.71
CA LYS A 4 -14.98 -0.53 -1.23
C LYS A 4 -14.58 0.61 -0.28
N LYS A 5 -15.56 1.30 0.29
CA LYS A 5 -15.32 2.37 1.27
C LYS A 5 -14.73 1.82 2.57
N LEU A 6 -15.22 0.68 3.05
CA LEU A 6 -14.68 -0.01 4.22
C LEU A 6 -13.22 -0.45 3.99
N MET A 7 -12.92 -0.99 2.81
CA MET A 7 -11.57 -1.42 2.44
C MET A 7 -10.58 -0.25 2.40
N ALA A 8 -10.98 0.91 1.86
CA ALA A 8 -10.15 2.11 1.89
C ALA A 8 -9.90 2.61 3.33
N VAL A 9 -10.92 2.55 4.20
CA VAL A 9 -10.77 2.92 5.62
C VAL A 9 -9.81 1.98 6.35
N VAL A 10 -9.87 0.69 6.08
CA VAL A 10 -8.96 -0.30 6.67
C VAL A 10 -7.53 -0.09 6.20
N LEU A 11 -7.32 0.15 4.90
CA LEU A 11 -5.99 0.45 4.35
C LEU A 11 -5.37 1.70 4.96
N PHE A 12 -6.18 2.70 5.30
CA PHE A 12 -5.72 3.91 5.97
C PHE A 12 -5.48 3.72 7.48
N LEU A 13 -6.26 2.86 8.14
CA LEU A 13 -6.11 2.60 9.57
C LEU A 13 -4.84 1.80 9.90
N ILE A 14 -4.37 0.94 9.00
CA ILE A 14 -3.19 0.09 9.24
C ILE A 14 -1.92 0.93 9.49
N PRO A 15 -1.53 1.88 8.62
CA PRO A 15 -0.39 2.78 8.89
C PRO A 15 -0.56 3.58 10.18
N LEU A 16 -1.78 4.09 10.42
CA LEU A 16 -2.08 4.89 11.62
C LEU A 16 -1.92 4.08 12.91
N ILE A 17 -2.34 2.82 12.91
CA ILE A 17 -2.18 1.92 14.04
C ILE A 17 -0.71 1.52 14.22
N ALA A 18 0.01 1.24 13.13
CA ALA A 18 1.43 0.91 13.20
C ALA A 18 2.25 2.05 13.81
N ASP A 19 1.92 3.30 13.48
CA ASP A 19 2.54 4.50 14.08
C ASP A 19 2.33 4.62 15.59
N LEU A 20 1.26 4.06 16.15
CA LEU A 20 1.05 4.03 17.61
C LEU A 20 2.06 3.11 18.32
N PHE A 21 2.57 2.08 17.66
CA PHE A 21 3.54 1.14 18.23
C PHE A 21 4.97 1.50 17.88
N ILE A 22 5.21 2.00 16.67
CA ILE A 22 6.52 2.38 16.17
C ILE A 22 6.38 3.77 15.53
N PRO A 23 6.78 4.84 16.22
CA PRO A 23 6.64 6.20 15.71
C PRO A 23 7.36 6.39 14.36
N GLY A 24 6.61 6.83 13.34
CA GLY A 24 7.13 7.09 11.99
C GLY A 24 7.10 5.88 11.05
N SER A 25 6.62 4.72 11.50
CA SER A 25 6.47 3.53 10.67
C SER A 25 5.34 3.62 9.64
N GLY A 26 4.34 4.48 9.86
CA GLY A 26 3.25 4.73 8.93
C GLY A 26 3.75 5.17 7.56
N LEU A 27 4.73 6.10 7.54
CA LEU A 27 5.39 6.55 6.31
C LEU A 27 6.18 5.42 5.62
N ALA A 28 6.83 4.56 6.40
CA ALA A 28 7.58 3.43 5.85
C ALA A 28 6.63 2.39 5.22
N ILE A 29 5.46 2.16 5.80
CA ILE A 29 4.43 1.26 5.26
C ILE A 29 3.85 1.81 3.96
N GLU A 30 3.52 3.11 3.92
CA GLU A 30 3.06 3.76 2.69
C GLU A 30 4.11 3.69 1.58
N LEU A 31 5.38 3.95 1.89
CA LEU A 31 6.47 3.82 0.92
C LEU A 31 6.66 2.39 0.43
N ALA A 32 6.56 1.39 1.32
CA ALA A 32 6.67 -0.01 0.94
C ALA A 32 5.53 -0.44 0.00
N LEU A 33 4.30 0.02 0.25
CA LEU A 33 3.16 -0.24 -0.64
C LEU A 33 3.35 0.42 -2.01
N LEU A 34 3.84 1.65 -2.04
CA LEU A 34 4.09 2.37 -3.29
C LEU A 34 5.21 1.71 -4.11
N MET A 35 6.27 1.27 -3.44
CA MET A 35 7.37 0.51 -4.05
C MET A 35 6.90 -0.84 -4.60
N TRP A 36 6.01 -1.52 -3.88
CA TRP A 36 5.41 -2.77 -4.33
C TRP A 36 4.56 -2.55 -5.60
N GLU A 37 3.68 -1.55 -5.59
CA GLU A 37 2.85 -1.19 -6.75
C GLU A 37 3.70 -0.82 -7.97
N LEU A 38 4.80 -0.09 -7.76
CA LEU A 38 5.74 0.25 -8.83
C LEU A 38 6.43 -0.98 -9.42
N LEU A 39 6.89 -1.90 -8.57
CA LEU A 39 7.56 -3.13 -9.01
C LEU A 39 6.61 -4.05 -9.79
N GLU A 40 5.39 -4.22 -9.30
CA GLU A 40 4.35 -5.03 -9.97
C GLU A 40 3.97 -4.42 -11.35
N THR A 41 3.98 -3.09 -11.46
CA THR A 41 3.77 -2.39 -12.74
C THR A 41 4.89 -2.67 -13.75
N GLU A 42 6.15 -2.70 -13.30
CA GLU A 42 7.30 -3.01 -14.17
C GLU A 42 7.28 -4.47 -14.66
N GLU A 43 6.90 -5.43 -13.80
CA GLU A 43 6.77 -6.84 -14.19
C GLU A 43 5.66 -7.07 -15.23
N ASP A 44 4.51 -6.40 -15.09
CA ASP A 44 3.40 -6.49 -16.04
C ASP A 44 3.78 -5.92 -17.41
N ASP A 45 4.52 -4.80 -17.45
CA ASP A 45 4.95 -4.16 -18.69
C ASP A 45 6.03 -4.97 -19.41
N LEU A 46 6.94 -5.60 -18.67
CA LEU A 46 7.96 -6.52 -19.19
C LEU A 46 7.33 -7.80 -19.78
N THR A 47 6.31 -8.34 -19.12
CA THR A 47 5.58 -9.54 -19.56
C THR A 47 4.73 -9.26 -20.80
N ARG A 48 4.21 -8.03 -20.96
CA ARG A 48 3.40 -7.61 -22.11
C ARG A 48 4.23 -7.29 -23.36
N SER A 49 5.52 -7.05 -23.20
CA SER A 49 6.45 -6.70 -24.29
C SER A 49 7.25 -7.90 -24.83
N LEU A 50 7.09 -9.09 -24.22
CA LEU A 50 7.54 -10.39 -24.72
C LEU A 50 6.45 -11.11 -25.52
#